data_AF-A0A959K4J1-F1
#
_entry.id   AF-A0A959K4J1-F1
#
_cell.length_a   1.000
_cell.length_b   1.000
_cell.length_c   1.000
_cell.angle_alpha   90.00
_cell.angle_beta   90.00
_cell.angle_gamma   90.00
#
_symmetry.space_group_name_H-M   'P 1'
#
loop_
_entity.id
_entity.type
_entity.pdbx_description
1 polymer ?
#
loop_
_entity_poly.entity_id
_entity_poly.type
_entity_poly.pdbx_seq_one_letter_code
_entity_poly.pdbx_strand_id
1 'polypeptide(L)'
;MAKGQIVIDSFEMNLNNWEILVGNANLDGNEFSGASSVRLHRPDLPIGASTTIRHRTFNDNFGIYDMACFADGPVSDIQFLFQYQDDQNYYSVGSNPSNTDNPEFKLWKVVNGVYTVLDSTGPVMNLFEWYKMRVERYCTGEISVYVDDNLELQAFDRELLDPGTVCLAAWAENTFFDDLTFELANSNIVTELNEFICSGTFFEVGDSRYSKAGTYYDTLQTQDGCDSVIILELNIAPHYLVNESDTVCADAGYIFGNDTLYLSGRYSATLQSIYGCDSLVELDLTVIGENIMRDTILCEGQPILFGVDTITQPGIYIDTLVSVDGCFSIIQLNVEIQNSISLLGPDQTICFEETPNIPLRVLGYDSLIWFDGRRQETIAVSTPG
;
A
#
# COMPACT_ATOMS: atom_id res chain seq x y z
N MET A 1 30.50 -0.75 6.93
CA MET A 1 31.63 -0.88 7.89
C MET A 1 32.20 -2.28 7.73
N ALA A 2 33.51 -2.45 7.94
CA ALA A 2 34.24 -3.69 7.68
C ALA A 2 33.53 -4.90 8.31
N LYS A 3 33.31 -5.95 7.50
CA LYS A 3 32.87 -7.27 7.95
C LYS A 3 33.86 -7.74 9.01
N GLY A 4 33.45 -7.74 10.27
CA GLY A 4 34.22 -8.37 11.34
C GLY A 4 34.11 -9.87 11.17
N GLN A 5 35.08 -10.49 10.51
CA GLN A 5 35.30 -11.93 10.64
C GLN A 5 35.63 -12.17 12.12
N ILE A 6 34.76 -12.86 12.85
CA ILE A 6 35.08 -13.33 14.18
C ILE A 6 35.83 -14.63 13.95
N VAL A 7 37.15 -14.56 13.92
CA VAL A 7 37.96 -15.77 13.92
C VAL A 7 37.68 -16.47 15.25
N ILE A 8 36.94 -17.59 15.21
CA ILE A 8 36.97 -18.57 16.28
C ILE A 8 38.43 -19.05 16.27
N ASP A 9 39.24 -18.59 17.23
CA ASP A 9 40.72 -18.69 17.21
C ASP A 9 41.26 -19.84 16.35
N SER A 10 42.10 -19.51 15.37
CA SER A 10 42.86 -20.50 14.62
C SER A 10 43.53 -21.45 15.62
N PHE A 11 43.24 -22.74 15.53
CA PHE A 11 43.70 -23.77 16.46
C PHE A 11 45.23 -23.85 16.58
N GLU A 12 45.94 -23.19 15.66
CA GLU A 12 47.38 -23.15 15.44
C GLU A 12 48.25 -22.97 16.70
N MET A 13 47.71 -22.46 17.83
CA MET A 13 48.53 -22.20 19.02
C MET A 13 47.91 -22.51 20.40
N ASN A 14 46.59 -22.78 20.55
CA ASN A 14 46.03 -23.02 21.89
C ASN A 14 44.64 -23.69 21.96
N LEU A 15 44.52 -24.76 22.76
CA LEU A 15 43.24 -25.43 23.10
C LEU A 15 42.49 -24.82 24.30
N ASN A 16 43.01 -23.78 24.96
CA ASN A 16 42.42 -23.24 26.20
C ASN A 16 40.96 -22.78 26.06
N ASN A 17 40.54 -22.36 24.86
CA ASN A 17 39.17 -21.95 24.58
C ASN A 17 38.24 -23.12 24.27
N TRP A 18 38.74 -24.35 24.33
CA TRP A 18 37.98 -25.58 24.13
C TRP A 18 37.88 -26.37 25.43
N GLU A 19 36.74 -27.05 25.58
CA GLU A 19 36.45 -27.96 26.66
C GLU A 19 36.24 -29.36 26.10
N ILE A 20 36.99 -30.33 26.62
CA ILE A 20 36.79 -31.74 26.28
C ILE A 20 35.56 -32.23 27.04
N LEU A 21 34.50 -32.57 26.31
CA LEU A 21 33.30 -33.17 26.88
C LEU A 21 33.48 -34.69 27.02
N VAL A 22 34.01 -35.33 25.98
CA VAL A 22 34.25 -36.78 25.91
C VAL A 22 35.51 -37.04 25.10
N GLY A 23 36.32 -38.03 25.49
CA GLY A 23 37.50 -38.48 24.75
C GLY A 23 38.76 -37.64 24.99
N ASN A 24 39.65 -37.57 24.00
CA ASN A 24 40.92 -36.86 24.08
C ASN A 24 41.09 -35.88 22.92
N ALA A 25 41.66 -34.71 23.18
CA ALA A 25 42.02 -33.73 22.17
C ALA A 25 43.42 -33.16 22.42
N ASN A 26 44.21 -33.05 21.36
CA ASN A 26 45.55 -32.46 21.41
C ASN A 26 45.86 -31.68 20.12
N LEU A 27 46.81 -30.74 20.22
CA LEU A 27 47.41 -30.14 19.04
C LEU A 27 48.42 -31.12 18.45
N ASP A 28 48.30 -31.39 17.15
CA ASP A 28 49.21 -32.27 16.41
C ASP A 28 49.67 -31.56 15.14
N GLY A 29 50.93 -31.73 14.77
CA GLY A 29 51.49 -31.12 13.56
C GLY A 29 51.03 -31.91 12.34
N ASN A 30 50.49 -31.24 11.33
CA ASN A 30 50.11 -31.90 10.08
C ASN A 30 51.15 -31.63 8.96
N GLU A 31 51.15 -32.49 7.93
CA GLU A 31 51.99 -32.30 6.73
C GLU A 31 51.40 -31.32 5.69
N PHE A 32 50.15 -30.86 5.88
CA PHE A 32 49.36 -30.20 4.82
C PHE A 32 49.28 -28.67 4.94
N SER A 33 49.05 -28.13 6.15
CA SER A 33 49.05 -26.69 6.44
C SER A 33 50.37 -26.20 7.04
N GLY A 34 51.24 -27.11 7.50
CA GLY A 34 52.49 -26.76 8.19
C GLY A 34 52.26 -26.12 9.57
N ALA A 35 51.00 -26.11 10.04
CA ALA A 35 50.56 -25.60 11.33
C ALA A 35 50.05 -26.74 12.24
N SER A 36 49.68 -26.41 13.48
CA SER A 36 49.11 -27.38 14.44
C SER A 36 47.60 -27.48 14.25
N SER A 37 47.08 -28.64 13.86
CA SER A 37 45.63 -28.92 13.81
C SER A 37 45.16 -29.52 15.13
N VAL A 38 43.86 -29.38 15.44
CA VAL A 38 43.27 -30.15 16.54
C VAL A 38 43.06 -31.57 16.09
N ARG A 39 43.69 -32.51 16.79
CA ARG A 39 43.44 -33.92 16.67
C ARG A 39 42.48 -34.36 17.77
N LEU A 40 41.35 -34.92 17.36
CA LEU A 40 40.45 -35.68 18.23
C LEU A 40 40.83 -37.16 18.15
N HIS A 41 41.08 -37.75 19.31
CA HIS A 41 41.56 -39.12 19.42
C HIS A 41 40.69 -39.96 20.36
N ARG A 42 40.43 -41.21 19.99
CA ARG A 42 39.45 -42.11 20.63
C ARG A 42 40.04 -43.44 21.17
N PRO A 43 41.21 -43.48 21.84
CA PRO A 43 41.86 -44.75 22.18
C PRO A 43 41.09 -45.56 23.24
N ASP A 44 40.30 -44.89 24.09
CA ASP A 44 39.73 -45.50 25.31
C ASP A 44 38.20 -45.37 25.43
N LEU A 45 37.48 -45.00 24.36
CA LEU A 45 36.02 -44.88 24.41
C LEU A 45 35.31 -46.17 23.96
N PRO A 46 34.20 -46.57 24.60
CA PRO A 46 33.37 -47.68 24.13
C PRO A 46 33.00 -47.53 22.65
N ILE A 47 32.89 -48.65 21.92
CA ILE A 47 32.32 -48.67 20.57
C ILE A 47 30.94 -48.01 20.63
N GLY A 48 30.70 -46.99 19.79
CA GLY A 48 29.46 -46.20 19.83
C GLY A 48 29.55 -44.84 20.53
N ALA A 49 30.70 -44.44 21.10
CA ALA A 49 30.92 -43.08 21.63
C ALA A 49 31.83 -42.23 20.72
N SER A 50 31.54 -40.94 20.60
CA SER A 50 32.41 -39.97 19.94
C SER A 50 33.31 -39.22 20.93
N THR A 51 34.50 -38.85 20.47
CA THR A 51 35.30 -37.81 21.11
C THR A 51 34.67 -36.46 20.72
N THR A 52 34.35 -35.61 21.69
CA THR A 52 33.68 -34.33 21.47
C THR A 52 34.34 -33.23 22.29
N ILE A 53 34.65 -32.12 21.62
CA ILE A 53 35.09 -30.89 22.27
C ILE A 53 34.11 -29.75 21.96
N ARG A 54 33.93 -28.85 22.93
CA ARG A 54 33.03 -27.71 22.85
C ARG A 54 33.81 -26.41 22.99
N HIS A 55 33.50 -25.41 22.18
CA HIS A 55 34.08 -24.09 22.35
C HIS A 55 33.47 -23.38 23.59
N ARG A 56 34.31 -22.80 24.45
CA ARG A 56 33.91 -22.18 25.73
C ARG A 56 33.19 -20.84 25.55
N THR A 57 33.42 -20.16 24.43
CA THR A 57 32.90 -18.80 24.20
C THR A 57 32.39 -18.67 22.78
N PHE A 58 31.08 -18.80 22.56
CA PHE A 58 30.46 -18.47 21.29
C PHE A 58 28.99 -18.19 21.53
N ASN A 59 28.46 -17.11 20.96
CA ASN A 59 27.12 -16.61 21.25
C ASN A 59 26.40 -16.07 20.00
N ASP A 60 26.99 -16.18 18.81
CA ASP A 60 26.43 -15.73 17.54
C ASP A 60 26.45 -16.89 16.56
N ASN A 61 25.29 -17.46 16.21
CA ASN A 61 25.29 -18.71 15.44
C ASN A 61 24.73 -18.60 14.03
N PHE A 62 24.23 -17.42 13.67
CA PHE A 62 23.70 -17.14 12.34
C PHE A 62 24.80 -16.54 11.48
N GLY A 63 25.34 -17.37 10.61
CA GLY A 63 26.49 -17.00 9.80
C GLY A 63 27.01 -18.16 8.98
N ILE A 64 28.25 -17.99 8.56
CA ILE A 64 28.98 -18.94 7.73
C ILE A 64 30.12 -19.48 8.58
N TYR A 65 30.14 -20.80 8.77
CA TYR A 65 31.27 -21.53 9.32
C TYR A 65 32.05 -22.12 8.17
N ASP A 66 33.35 -21.90 8.13
CA ASP A 66 34.28 -22.57 7.22
C ASP A 66 35.29 -23.34 8.07
N MET A 67 35.62 -24.58 7.70
CA MET A 67 36.67 -25.37 8.36
C MET A 67 37.31 -26.37 7.41
N ALA A 68 38.56 -26.74 7.70
CA ALA A 68 39.22 -27.89 7.10
C ALA A 68 39.09 -29.11 8.02
N CYS A 69 38.82 -30.28 7.45
CA CYS A 69 38.66 -31.52 8.19
C CYS A 69 39.30 -32.72 7.47
N PHE A 70 39.79 -33.68 8.26
CA PHE A 70 40.45 -34.90 7.78
C PHE A 70 40.20 -36.05 8.76
N ALA A 71 40.05 -37.27 8.26
CA ALA A 71 39.95 -38.47 9.09
C ALA A 71 40.72 -39.67 8.51
N ASP A 72 41.30 -40.50 9.39
CA ASP A 72 42.15 -41.64 9.03
C ASP A 72 41.52 -43.02 9.25
N GLY A 73 40.27 -43.09 9.69
CA GLY A 73 39.63 -44.33 10.18
C GLY A 73 38.47 -44.84 9.32
N PRO A 74 38.17 -46.15 9.31
CA PRO A 74 37.06 -46.77 8.57
C PRO A 74 35.66 -46.50 9.15
N VAL A 75 35.54 -45.60 10.13
CA VAL A 75 34.26 -45.20 10.73
C VAL A 75 33.98 -43.76 10.28
N SER A 76 32.77 -43.26 10.46
CA SER A 76 32.27 -42.01 9.88
C SER A 76 32.61 -40.80 10.75
N ASP A 77 33.60 -40.01 10.36
CA ASP A 77 34.52 -39.51 11.40
C ASP A 77 34.56 -38.01 11.65
N ILE A 78 33.84 -37.22 10.86
CA ILE A 78 33.80 -35.76 10.98
C ILE A 78 32.37 -35.35 11.33
N GLN A 79 32.21 -34.68 12.46
CA GLN A 79 30.96 -34.08 12.89
C GLN A 79 31.18 -32.67 13.40
N PHE A 80 30.37 -31.74 12.91
CA PHE A 80 30.31 -30.36 13.34
C PHE A 80 28.93 -30.07 13.90
N LEU A 81 28.90 -29.64 15.16
CA LEU A 81 27.67 -29.24 15.84
C LEU A 81 27.66 -27.72 15.96
N PHE A 82 26.51 -27.11 15.69
CA PHE A 82 26.30 -25.66 15.73
C PHE A 82 24.95 -25.34 16.37
N GLN A 83 24.82 -24.12 16.90
CA GLN A 83 23.74 -23.78 17.85
C GLN A 83 23.65 -24.82 18.98
N TYR A 84 24.79 -25.29 19.46
CA TYR A 84 24.86 -26.25 20.54
C TYR A 84 24.53 -25.56 21.86
N GLN A 85 23.35 -25.79 22.40
CA GLN A 85 22.92 -25.24 23.69
C GLN A 85 23.30 -26.21 24.81
N ASP A 86 22.97 -27.49 24.62
CA ASP A 86 23.28 -28.61 25.51
C ASP A 86 23.23 -29.95 24.74
N ASP A 87 23.34 -31.08 25.45
CA ASP A 87 23.29 -32.43 24.88
C ASP A 87 21.89 -32.87 24.40
N GLN A 88 20.86 -32.05 24.65
CA GLN A 88 19.49 -32.27 24.23
C GLN A 88 19.05 -31.34 23.10
N ASN A 89 19.79 -30.25 22.82
CA ASN A 89 19.41 -29.19 21.89
C ASN A 89 20.60 -28.70 21.05
N TYR A 90 20.69 -29.17 19.80
CA TYR A 90 21.72 -28.76 18.84
C TYR A 90 21.36 -29.13 17.38
N TYR A 91 21.97 -28.45 16.41
CA TYR A 91 22.11 -28.96 15.05
C TYR A 91 23.45 -29.65 14.87
N SER A 92 23.51 -30.58 13.93
CA SER A 92 24.75 -31.27 13.60
C SER A 92 24.78 -31.69 12.14
N VAL A 93 25.97 -31.64 11.58
CA VAL A 93 26.27 -32.15 10.24
C VAL A 93 27.49 -33.05 10.30
N GLY A 94 27.47 -34.10 9.49
CA GLY A 94 28.57 -35.04 9.42
C GLY A 94 28.16 -36.39 8.87
N SER A 95 29.13 -37.30 8.86
CA SER A 95 28.91 -38.67 8.44
C SER A 95 28.41 -39.51 9.63
N ASN A 96 27.40 -40.37 9.41
CA ASN A 96 26.77 -41.17 10.47
C ASN A 96 27.51 -42.50 10.74
N PRO A 97 27.66 -42.95 12.01
CA PRO A 97 28.36 -44.20 12.29
C PRO A 97 27.41 -45.37 12.17
N SER A 98 27.63 -46.23 11.17
CA SER A 98 27.24 -47.63 11.26
C SER A 98 27.91 -48.50 10.20
N ASN A 99 28.90 -49.30 10.61
CA ASN A 99 29.31 -50.60 10.05
C ASN A 99 29.38 -50.78 8.52
N THR A 100 29.53 -49.72 7.74
CA THR A 100 29.68 -49.77 6.29
C THR A 100 30.71 -48.73 5.89
N ASP A 101 31.66 -49.12 5.05
CA ASP A 101 32.79 -48.32 4.53
C ASP A 101 32.37 -47.09 3.67
N ASN A 102 31.14 -46.58 3.82
CA ASN A 102 30.63 -45.44 3.08
C ASN A 102 29.40 -44.81 3.78
N PRO A 103 29.58 -44.10 4.91
CA PRO A 103 28.48 -43.54 5.69
C PRO A 103 27.76 -42.42 4.92
N GLU A 104 26.42 -42.45 4.96
CA GLU A 104 25.58 -41.34 4.51
C GLU A 104 26.01 -40.03 5.20
N PHE A 105 26.12 -38.96 4.42
CA PHE A 105 26.37 -37.61 4.93
C PHE A 105 25.03 -36.95 5.25
N LYS A 106 24.88 -36.46 6.49
CA LYS A 106 23.57 -36.01 7.02
C LYS A 106 23.66 -34.66 7.70
N LEU A 107 22.55 -33.95 7.63
CA LEU A 107 22.23 -32.80 8.46
C LEU A 107 21.05 -33.21 9.34
N TRP A 108 21.20 -33.05 10.65
CA TRP A 108 20.17 -33.40 11.62
C TRP A 108 20.09 -32.39 12.75
N LYS A 109 19.02 -32.51 13.53
CA LYS A 109 18.85 -31.79 14.79
C LYS A 109 18.52 -32.75 15.92
N VAL A 110 18.82 -32.32 17.12
CA VAL A 110 18.32 -32.89 18.36
C VAL A 110 17.62 -31.79 19.12
N VAL A 111 16.34 -32.00 19.47
CA VAL A 111 15.55 -31.06 20.26
C VAL A 111 14.88 -31.82 21.39
N ASN A 112 15.11 -31.40 22.62
CA ASN A 112 14.69 -32.15 23.81
C ASN A 112 15.08 -33.65 23.76
N GLY A 113 16.26 -33.95 23.21
CA GLY A 113 16.76 -35.31 23.05
C GLY A 113 16.20 -36.10 21.86
N VAL A 114 15.31 -35.51 21.06
CA VAL A 114 14.69 -36.17 19.90
C VAL A 114 15.53 -35.94 18.64
N TYR A 115 16.11 -37.02 18.11
CA TYR A 115 16.88 -37.01 16.86
C TYR A 115 15.97 -36.92 15.63
N THR A 116 16.22 -35.95 14.75
CA THR A 116 15.50 -35.75 13.49
C THR A 116 16.46 -35.43 12.35
N VAL A 117 16.47 -36.24 11.30
CA VAL A 117 17.21 -35.96 10.06
C VAL A 117 16.47 -34.88 9.27
N LEU A 118 17.19 -33.83 8.86
CA LEU A 118 16.68 -32.74 8.05
C LEU A 118 16.96 -32.96 6.56
N ASP A 119 18.16 -33.43 6.25
CA ASP A 119 18.57 -33.81 4.90
C ASP A 119 19.68 -34.87 4.93
N SER A 120 19.83 -35.63 3.86
CA SER A 120 20.86 -36.66 3.72
C SER A 120 21.20 -36.95 2.28
N THR A 121 22.48 -37.19 2.01
CA THR A 121 22.97 -37.66 0.72
C THR A 121 23.81 -38.92 0.91
N GLY A 122 24.28 -39.47 -0.20
CA GLY A 122 25.28 -40.51 -0.18
C GLY A 122 26.60 -40.03 0.43
N PRO A 123 27.66 -40.82 0.27
CA PRO A 123 28.96 -40.50 0.84
C PRO A 123 29.65 -39.38 0.05
N VAL A 124 30.11 -38.36 0.77
CA VAL A 124 30.72 -37.14 0.21
C VAL A 124 32.22 -37.06 0.49
N MET A 125 32.67 -37.65 1.60
CA MET A 125 34.06 -37.59 2.06
C MET A 125 34.67 -39.00 2.09
N ASN A 126 35.89 -39.12 1.59
CA ASN A 126 36.74 -40.32 1.61
C ASN A 126 37.76 -40.27 2.75
N LEU A 127 38.38 -41.41 3.04
CA LEU A 127 39.45 -41.52 4.03
C LEU A 127 40.76 -40.95 3.52
N PHE A 128 41.58 -40.44 4.46
CA PHE A 128 42.92 -39.93 4.18
C PHE A 128 42.96 -38.74 3.20
N GLU A 129 41.86 -37.98 3.11
CA GLU A 129 41.74 -36.77 2.30
C GLU A 129 41.33 -35.60 3.19
N TRP A 130 41.83 -34.40 2.84
CA TRP A 130 41.40 -33.15 3.46
C TRP A 130 40.23 -32.59 2.68
N TYR A 131 39.22 -32.12 3.42
CA TYR A 131 38.03 -31.48 2.87
C TYR A 131 37.83 -30.11 3.48
N LYS A 132 37.29 -29.19 2.68
CA LYS A 132 36.75 -27.93 3.18
C LYS A 132 35.25 -28.08 3.39
N MET A 133 34.81 -28.03 4.64
CA MET A 133 33.40 -28.02 4.99
C MET A 133 32.94 -26.60 5.29
N ARG A 134 31.85 -26.19 4.63
CA ARG A 134 31.16 -24.93 4.89
C ARG A 134 29.75 -25.19 5.36
N VAL A 135 29.35 -24.56 6.46
CA VAL A 135 27.98 -24.58 6.96
C VAL A 135 27.46 -23.16 7.00
N GLU A 136 26.40 -22.91 6.24
CA GLU A 136 25.67 -21.65 6.26
C GLU A 136 24.40 -21.83 7.07
N ARG A 137 24.24 -21.03 8.12
CA ARG A 137 23.06 -21.04 8.98
C ARG A 137 22.48 -19.63 9.05
N TYR A 138 21.31 -19.45 8.47
CA TYR A 138 20.62 -18.17 8.50
C TYR A 138 19.46 -18.20 9.50
N CYS A 139 19.24 -17.06 10.13
CA CYS A 139 18.16 -16.91 11.11
C CYS A 139 16.76 -16.99 10.45
N THR A 140 16.68 -16.85 9.12
CA THR A 140 15.49 -17.17 8.31
C THR A 140 15.04 -18.63 8.41
N GLY A 141 15.87 -19.53 8.93
CA GLY A 141 15.61 -20.96 8.97
C GLY A 141 16.42 -21.75 7.93
N GLU A 142 17.01 -21.09 6.94
CA GLU A 142 17.80 -21.76 5.92
C GLU A 142 19.12 -22.32 6.49
N ILE A 143 19.44 -23.55 6.09
CA ILE A 143 20.68 -24.25 6.40
C ILE A 143 21.22 -24.85 5.10
N SER A 144 22.46 -24.53 4.75
CA SER A 144 23.14 -25.10 3.58
C SER A 144 24.51 -25.63 3.98
N VAL A 145 24.86 -26.80 3.48
CA VAL A 145 26.15 -27.45 3.76
C VAL A 145 26.87 -27.71 2.45
N TYR A 146 28.11 -27.26 2.39
CA TYR A 146 29.00 -27.49 1.25
C TYR A 146 30.22 -28.29 1.66
N VAL A 147 30.69 -29.14 0.75
CA VAL A 147 31.98 -29.83 0.85
C VAL A 147 32.76 -29.57 -0.44
N ASP A 148 33.97 -29.03 -0.31
CA ASP A 148 34.83 -28.58 -1.43
C ASP A 148 34.05 -27.71 -2.44
N ASP A 149 33.29 -26.75 -1.90
CA ASP A 149 32.44 -25.80 -2.61
C ASP A 149 31.25 -26.41 -3.39
N ASN A 150 30.99 -27.72 -3.27
CA ASN A 150 29.78 -28.36 -3.79
C ASN A 150 28.65 -28.31 -2.75
N LEU A 151 27.43 -27.96 -3.13
CA LEU A 151 26.26 -28.01 -2.24
C LEU A 151 25.82 -29.47 -2.07
N GLU A 152 25.89 -29.97 -0.83
CA GLU A 152 25.65 -31.38 -0.53
C GLU A 152 24.34 -31.60 0.23
N LEU A 153 24.00 -30.67 1.13
CA LEU A 153 22.78 -30.73 1.94
C LEU A 153 22.11 -29.36 2.03
N GLN A 154 20.79 -29.34 1.99
CA GLN A 154 20.00 -28.12 2.16
C GLN A 154 18.72 -28.41 2.95
N ALA A 155 18.46 -27.60 3.99
CA ALA A 155 17.27 -27.72 4.80
C ALA A 155 16.70 -26.37 5.22
N PHE A 156 15.45 -26.38 5.68
CA PHE A 156 14.81 -25.24 6.30
C PHE A 156 14.28 -25.65 7.68
N ASP A 157 14.82 -25.06 8.74
CA ASP A 157 14.43 -25.36 10.12
C ASP A 157 14.57 -24.14 11.06
N ARG A 158 13.57 -23.95 11.92
CA ARG A 158 13.45 -22.82 12.85
C ARG A 158 13.23 -23.25 14.30
N GLU A 159 13.51 -24.50 14.65
CA GLU A 159 13.17 -24.99 16.00
C GLU A 159 14.21 -24.60 17.05
N LEU A 160 15.49 -24.47 16.67
CA LEU A 160 16.55 -23.95 17.54
C LEU A 160 17.01 -22.58 17.00
N LEU A 161 16.56 -21.52 17.67
CA LEU A 161 16.90 -20.13 17.32
C LEU A 161 17.75 -19.45 18.40
N ASP A 162 17.64 -19.91 19.65
CA ASP A 162 18.47 -19.38 20.72
C ASP A 162 19.96 -19.60 20.44
N PRO A 163 20.82 -18.62 20.77
CA PRO A 163 22.26 -18.76 20.69
C PRO A 163 22.78 -19.99 21.44
N GLY A 164 23.71 -20.69 20.81
CA GLY A 164 24.54 -21.71 21.44
C GLY A 164 26.01 -21.53 21.10
N THR A 165 26.77 -22.60 21.25
CA THR A 165 28.18 -22.68 20.85
C THR A 165 28.37 -23.67 19.70
N VAL A 166 29.62 -23.96 19.35
CA VAL A 166 30.00 -24.99 18.39
C VAL A 166 30.72 -26.14 19.09
N CYS A 167 30.55 -27.35 18.56
CA CYS A 167 31.32 -28.51 18.96
C CYS A 167 31.93 -29.21 17.75
N LEU A 168 33.11 -29.78 17.97
CA LEU A 168 33.74 -30.71 17.05
C LEU A 168 33.64 -32.10 17.64
N ALA A 169 33.14 -33.04 16.85
CA ALA A 169 33.00 -34.42 17.26
C ALA A 169 33.60 -35.37 16.21
N ALA A 170 34.14 -36.48 16.72
CA ALA A 170 34.84 -37.46 15.93
C ALA A 170 34.53 -38.87 16.41
N TRP A 171 34.43 -39.78 15.45
CA TRP A 171 34.23 -41.22 15.70
C TRP A 171 35.47 -42.04 15.34
N ALA A 172 36.45 -41.42 14.67
CA ALA A 172 37.68 -42.01 14.18
C ALA A 172 38.58 -42.46 15.31
N GLU A 173 39.60 -43.22 14.94
CA GLU A 173 40.83 -43.22 15.74
C GLU A 173 41.44 -41.83 15.75
N ASN A 174 41.63 -41.18 14.59
CA ASN A 174 42.08 -39.78 14.51
C ASN A 174 41.28 -38.95 13.50
N THR A 175 40.70 -37.86 14.00
CA THR A 175 40.09 -36.81 13.17
C THR A 175 40.80 -35.49 13.44
N PHE A 176 41.09 -34.75 12.38
CA PHE A 176 41.77 -33.48 12.44
C PHE A 176 40.84 -32.36 11.97
N PHE A 177 40.88 -31.24 12.68
CA PHE A 177 40.19 -30.00 12.31
C PHE A 177 41.21 -28.86 12.28
N ASP A 178 41.11 -28.02 11.25
CA ASP A 178 41.95 -26.84 11.06
C ASP A 178 41.13 -25.70 10.46
N ASP A 179 41.67 -24.48 10.49
CA ASP A 179 41.08 -23.29 9.83
C ASP A 179 39.58 -23.02 10.14
N LEU A 180 39.10 -23.38 11.33
CA LEU A 180 37.72 -23.08 11.72
C LEU A 180 37.54 -21.56 11.84
N THR A 181 36.71 -20.99 11.00
CA THR A 181 36.38 -19.56 11.02
C THR A 181 34.87 -19.35 11.05
N PHE A 182 34.46 -18.19 11.57
CA PHE A 182 33.07 -17.77 11.54
C PHE A 182 32.94 -16.36 10.96
N GLU A 183 32.11 -16.24 9.94
CA GLU A 183 31.67 -14.95 9.42
C GLU A 183 30.21 -14.75 9.76
N LEU A 184 29.92 -13.66 10.48
CA LEU A 184 28.55 -13.20 10.67
C LEU A 184 27.91 -12.99 9.29
N ALA A 185 26.92 -13.81 9.00
CA ALA A 185 26.04 -13.66 7.86
C ALA A 185 24.63 -13.51 8.40
N ASN A 186 24.38 -12.35 9.02
CA ASN A 186 23.01 -11.89 9.13
C ASN A 186 22.51 -11.73 7.70
N SER A 187 21.50 -12.52 7.33
CA SER A 187 20.54 -12.00 6.37
C SER A 187 19.96 -10.76 7.05
N ASN A 188 20.58 -9.59 6.84
CA ASN A 188 19.88 -8.34 7.05
C ASN A 188 18.71 -8.45 6.07
N ILE A 189 17.56 -8.91 6.54
CA ILE A 189 16.33 -8.80 5.79
C ILE A 189 16.07 -7.31 5.78
N VAL A 190 16.59 -6.64 4.75
CA VAL A 190 16.34 -5.24 4.49
C VAL A 190 14.99 -5.19 3.81
N THR A 191 13.97 -4.85 4.58
CA THR A 191 12.64 -4.60 4.02
C THR A 191 12.55 -3.12 3.71
N GLU A 192 12.53 -2.79 2.42
CA GLU A 192 12.32 -1.42 1.96
C GLU A 192 10.81 -1.16 1.81
N LEU A 193 10.31 -0.15 2.52
CA LEU A 193 8.93 0.32 2.44
C LEU A 193 8.94 1.73 1.87
N ASN A 194 8.13 1.99 0.86
CA ASN A 194 7.91 3.34 0.33
C ASN A 194 6.43 3.67 0.45
N GLU A 195 6.11 4.54 1.41
CA GLU A 195 4.74 4.75 1.88
C GLU A 195 4.36 6.22 1.84
N PHE A 196 3.06 6.47 1.63
CA PHE A 196 2.48 7.81 1.63
C PHE A 196 1.44 7.93 2.74
N ILE A 197 1.56 8.97 3.56
CA ILE A 197 0.58 9.32 4.58
C ILE A 197 -0.06 10.68 4.31
N CYS A 198 -1.30 10.86 4.77
CA CYS A 198 -1.97 12.16 4.73
C CYS A 198 -1.39 13.10 5.78
N SER A 199 -1.48 14.41 5.52
CA SER A 199 -1.06 15.41 6.51
C SER A 199 -1.79 15.21 7.85
N GLY A 200 -1.03 15.02 8.92
CA GLY A 200 -1.56 14.82 10.27
C GLY A 200 -1.85 13.37 10.65
N THR A 201 -1.64 12.40 9.75
CA THR A 201 -1.69 10.97 10.07
C THR A 201 -0.27 10.41 10.33
N PHE A 202 -0.17 9.10 10.59
CA PHE A 202 1.10 8.43 10.85
C PHE A 202 1.13 7.04 10.20
N PHE A 203 2.33 6.54 9.96
CA PHE A 203 2.61 5.16 9.57
C PHE A 203 3.29 4.44 10.74
N GLU A 204 2.95 3.17 10.97
CA GLU A 204 3.51 2.36 12.07
C GLU A 204 4.48 1.32 11.54
N VAL A 205 5.65 1.20 12.19
CA VAL A 205 6.59 0.10 11.99
C VAL A 205 6.92 -0.45 13.37
N GLY A 206 6.49 -1.68 13.67
CA GLY A 206 6.57 -2.23 15.03
C GLY A 206 5.83 -1.34 16.03
N ASP A 207 6.53 -0.90 17.07
CA ASP A 207 6.01 0.00 18.10
C ASP A 207 6.25 1.49 17.79
N SER A 208 6.94 1.80 16.68
CA SER A 208 7.30 3.16 16.28
C SER A 208 6.22 3.80 15.40
N ARG A 209 5.98 5.09 15.60
CA ARG A 209 5.04 5.92 14.80
C ARG A 209 5.76 7.04 14.08
N TYR A 210 5.57 7.14 12.77
CA TYR A 210 6.21 8.12 11.91
C TYR A 210 5.16 9.03 11.26
N SER A 211 5.27 10.34 11.46
CA SER A 211 4.30 11.36 10.98
C SER A 211 4.93 12.48 10.16
N LYS A 212 6.23 12.39 9.87
CA LYS A 212 6.97 13.36 9.06
C LYS A 212 7.60 12.64 7.88
N ALA A 213 7.72 13.34 6.75
CA ALA A 213 8.46 12.79 5.63
C ALA A 213 9.94 12.61 5.98
N GLY A 214 10.53 11.53 5.49
CA GLY A 214 11.93 11.20 5.70
C GLY A 214 12.22 9.73 5.52
N THR A 215 13.51 9.40 5.57
CA THR A 215 13.99 8.02 5.60
C THR A 215 14.22 7.61 7.05
N TYR A 216 13.57 6.53 7.48
CA TYR A 216 13.66 5.97 8.81
C TYR A 216 14.27 4.58 8.76
N TYR A 217 15.10 4.28 9.75
CA TYR A 217 15.71 2.98 9.96
C TYR A 217 15.13 2.43 11.26
N ASP A 218 14.42 1.30 11.16
CA ASP A 218 13.90 0.59 12.33
C ASP A 218 14.45 -0.83 12.34
N THR A 219 14.69 -1.36 13.53
CA THR A 219 15.12 -2.75 13.70
C THR A 219 13.98 -3.49 14.38
N LEU A 220 13.24 -4.29 13.60
CA LEU A 220 12.31 -5.22 14.21
C LEU A 220 13.08 -6.46 14.61
N GLN A 221 13.33 -6.54 15.92
CA GLN A 221 13.79 -7.76 16.55
C GLN A 221 12.62 -8.75 16.51
N THR A 222 12.77 -9.85 15.78
CA THR A 222 11.81 -10.94 15.94
C THR A 222 11.90 -11.48 17.36
N GLN A 223 10.85 -12.15 17.83
CA GLN A 223 10.86 -12.85 19.13
C GLN A 223 12.05 -13.82 19.29
N ASP A 224 12.66 -14.20 18.16
CA ASP A 224 13.75 -15.16 18.04
C ASP A 224 15.14 -14.51 17.80
N GLY A 225 15.26 -13.19 17.93
CA GLY A 225 16.56 -12.50 17.86
C GLY A 225 17.14 -12.27 16.45
N CYS A 226 16.36 -12.49 15.39
CA CYS A 226 16.71 -11.97 14.06
C CYS A 226 16.46 -10.47 14.03
N ASP A 227 17.51 -9.69 13.75
CA ASP A 227 17.35 -8.27 13.44
C ASP A 227 16.96 -8.12 11.97
N SER A 228 15.71 -7.76 11.69
CA SER A 228 15.34 -7.23 10.36
C SER A 228 15.50 -5.71 10.39
N VAL A 229 16.16 -5.15 9.38
CA VAL A 229 16.29 -3.70 9.23
C VAL A 229 15.20 -3.25 8.27
N ILE A 230 14.23 -2.49 8.77
CA ILE A 230 13.23 -1.82 7.93
C ILE A 230 13.79 -0.47 7.54
N ILE A 231 13.85 -0.22 6.24
CA ILE A 231 14.13 1.10 5.67
C ILE A 231 12.79 1.64 5.17
N LEU A 232 12.21 2.57 5.93
CA LEU A 232 10.97 3.25 5.55
C LEU A 232 11.30 4.58 4.90
N GLU A 233 10.99 4.73 3.61
CA GLU A 233 10.87 6.02 2.95
C GLU A 233 9.42 6.51 3.10
N LEU A 234 9.20 7.42 4.05
CA LEU A 234 7.88 7.98 4.31
C LEU A 234 7.72 9.32 3.60
N ASN A 235 6.64 9.45 2.85
CA ASN A 235 6.28 10.67 2.14
C ASN A 235 4.94 11.23 2.67
N ILE A 236 4.81 12.56 2.71
CA ILE A 236 3.50 13.20 2.95
C ILE A 236 2.83 13.38 1.59
N ALA A 237 1.65 12.77 1.42
CA ALA A 237 0.86 12.92 0.21
C ALA A 237 0.52 14.40 -0.02
N PRO A 238 0.72 14.91 -1.25
CA PRO A 238 0.39 16.30 -1.57
C PRO A 238 -1.13 16.52 -1.48
N HIS A 239 -1.53 17.68 -0.94
CA HIS A 239 -2.92 18.12 -1.03
C HIS A 239 -3.16 18.75 -2.40
N TYR A 240 -4.06 18.18 -3.18
CA TYR A 240 -4.42 18.73 -4.49
C TYR A 240 -5.55 19.74 -4.35
N LEU A 241 -5.38 20.90 -4.97
CA LEU A 241 -6.46 21.81 -5.35
C LEU A 241 -6.62 21.68 -6.87
N VAL A 242 -7.71 21.07 -7.31
CA VAL A 242 -8.00 20.91 -8.74
C VAL A 242 -9.11 21.88 -9.10
N ASN A 243 -8.82 22.78 -10.05
CA ASN A 243 -9.81 23.68 -10.61
C ASN A 243 -10.24 23.11 -11.96
N GLU A 244 -11.48 22.67 -12.04
CA GLU A 244 -12.09 22.18 -13.28
C GLU A 244 -13.11 23.21 -13.78
N SER A 245 -13.25 23.27 -15.11
CA SER A 245 -14.32 24.01 -15.75
C SER A 245 -14.92 23.13 -16.81
N ASP A 246 -16.23 22.94 -16.77
CA ASP A 246 -16.93 22.14 -17.78
C ASP A 246 -18.24 22.79 -18.19
N THR A 247 -18.72 22.40 -19.37
CA THR A 247 -19.98 22.88 -19.96
C THR A 247 -20.83 21.69 -20.38
N VAL A 248 -22.02 21.58 -19.82
CA VAL A 248 -22.94 20.46 -20.11
C VAL A 248 -24.34 20.95 -20.51
N CYS A 249 -25.09 20.09 -21.19
CA CYS A 249 -26.50 20.33 -21.45
C CYS A 249 -27.35 20.08 -20.19
N ALA A 250 -28.39 20.89 -19.99
CA ALA A 250 -29.28 20.83 -18.82
C ALA A 250 -29.97 19.47 -18.62
N ASP A 251 -30.19 18.71 -19.69
CA ASP A 251 -30.80 17.38 -19.68
C ASP A 251 -29.82 16.24 -19.36
N ALA A 252 -28.52 16.44 -19.61
CA ALA A 252 -27.48 15.46 -19.32
C ALA A 252 -27.06 15.46 -17.84
N GLY A 253 -27.02 16.64 -17.22
CA GLY A 253 -26.45 16.84 -15.88
C GLY A 253 -24.94 16.58 -15.83
N TYR A 254 -24.29 17.01 -14.75
CA TYR A 254 -22.87 16.76 -14.51
C TYR A 254 -22.67 15.98 -13.22
N ILE A 255 -21.99 14.83 -13.27
CA ILE A 255 -21.71 14.02 -12.08
C ILE A 255 -20.49 14.60 -11.38
N PHE A 256 -20.69 15.12 -10.17
CA PHE A 256 -19.63 15.67 -9.32
C PHE A 256 -19.61 14.96 -7.97
N GLY A 257 -18.62 14.08 -7.78
CA GLY A 257 -18.60 13.18 -6.62
C GLY A 257 -19.81 12.25 -6.62
N ASN A 258 -20.64 12.35 -5.59
CA ASN A 258 -21.88 11.57 -5.44
C ASN A 258 -23.13 12.33 -5.90
N ASP A 259 -22.99 13.60 -6.31
CA ASP A 259 -24.11 14.45 -6.71
C ASP A 259 -24.18 14.57 -8.23
N THR A 260 -25.39 14.83 -8.75
CA THR A 260 -25.60 15.23 -10.13
C THR A 260 -26.09 16.67 -10.17
N LEU A 261 -25.32 17.53 -10.84
CA LEU A 261 -25.53 18.97 -10.91
C LEU A 261 -26.26 19.33 -12.20
N TYR A 262 -27.30 20.17 -12.08
CA TYR A 262 -28.16 20.60 -13.20
C TYR A 262 -28.19 22.12 -13.39
N LEU A 263 -27.45 22.87 -12.57
CA LEU A 263 -27.43 24.33 -12.62
C LEU A 263 -26.01 24.83 -12.79
N SER A 264 -25.87 25.96 -13.47
CA SER A 264 -24.59 26.65 -13.55
C SER A 264 -24.16 27.14 -12.17
N GLY A 265 -22.87 27.06 -11.86
CA GLY A 265 -22.34 27.55 -10.60
C GLY A 265 -20.96 27.02 -10.26
N ARG A 266 -20.44 27.52 -9.13
CA ARG A 266 -19.20 27.01 -8.55
C ARG A 266 -19.50 26.00 -7.47
N TYR A 267 -18.95 24.80 -7.62
CA TYR A 267 -19.12 23.67 -6.72
C TYR A 267 -17.77 23.30 -6.11
N SER A 268 -17.79 22.78 -4.88
CA SER A 268 -16.58 22.28 -4.22
C SER A 268 -16.88 20.97 -3.54
N ALA A 269 -16.03 19.96 -3.76
CA ALA A 269 -16.14 18.68 -3.09
C ALA A 269 -14.76 18.20 -2.62
N THR A 270 -14.75 17.47 -1.51
CA THR A 270 -13.58 16.72 -1.06
C THR A 270 -13.62 15.33 -1.68
N LEU A 271 -12.71 15.05 -2.58
CA LEU A 271 -12.57 13.75 -3.24
C LEU A 271 -11.26 13.09 -2.83
N GLN A 272 -11.23 11.76 -2.72
CA GLN A 272 -10.00 11.04 -2.38
C GLN A 272 -9.05 11.02 -3.58
N SER A 273 -7.80 11.41 -3.33
CA SER A 273 -6.70 11.24 -4.26
C SER A 273 -6.30 9.76 -4.40
N ILE A 274 -5.43 9.45 -5.37
CA ILE A 274 -4.86 8.11 -5.57
C ILE A 274 -4.13 7.57 -4.32
N TYR A 275 -3.69 8.46 -3.43
CA TYR A 275 -3.02 8.11 -2.17
C TYR A 275 -4.01 7.96 -1.00
N GLY A 276 -5.31 7.97 -1.27
CA GLY A 276 -6.36 7.84 -0.23
C GLY A 276 -6.58 9.09 0.62
N CYS A 277 -5.83 10.16 0.39
CA CYS A 277 -6.00 11.44 1.09
C CYS A 277 -7.04 12.31 0.42
N ASP A 278 -7.86 12.99 1.21
CA ASP A 278 -8.84 13.97 0.73
C ASP A 278 -8.13 15.11 -0.01
N SER A 279 -8.72 15.51 -1.13
CA SER A 279 -8.31 16.63 -1.98
C SER A 279 -9.51 17.51 -2.27
N LEU A 280 -9.29 18.81 -2.39
CA LEU A 280 -10.36 19.78 -2.68
C LEU A 280 -10.45 19.98 -4.19
N VAL A 281 -11.59 19.64 -4.76
CA VAL A 281 -11.88 19.93 -6.17
C VAL A 281 -12.87 21.08 -6.22
N GLU A 282 -12.52 22.14 -6.95
CA GLU A 282 -13.40 23.25 -7.28
C GLU A 282 -13.81 23.12 -8.75
N LEU A 283 -15.11 23.07 -9.01
CA LEU A 283 -15.70 22.98 -10.33
C LEU A 283 -16.44 24.28 -10.66
N ASP A 284 -16.12 24.90 -11.79
CA ASP A 284 -16.90 25.98 -12.40
C ASP A 284 -17.75 25.37 -13.54
N LEU A 285 -19.02 25.07 -13.24
CA LEU A 285 -19.93 24.39 -14.16
C LEU A 285 -20.79 25.42 -14.90
N THR A 286 -20.80 25.34 -16.23
CA THR A 286 -21.76 26.04 -17.08
C THR A 286 -22.79 25.06 -17.62
N VAL A 287 -24.08 25.31 -17.37
CA VAL A 287 -25.19 24.51 -17.88
C VAL A 287 -25.94 25.30 -18.95
N ILE A 288 -26.06 24.70 -20.13
CA ILE A 288 -26.71 25.29 -21.32
C ILE A 288 -27.96 24.47 -21.65
N GLY A 289 -29.01 25.10 -22.20
CA GLY A 289 -30.24 24.36 -22.54
C GLY A 289 -31.37 24.52 -21.53
N GLU A 290 -31.28 25.47 -20.60
CA GLU A 290 -32.33 25.68 -19.60
C GLU A 290 -33.66 26.09 -20.27
N ASN A 291 -34.76 25.51 -19.78
CA ASN A 291 -36.09 25.87 -20.24
C ASN A 291 -36.52 27.19 -19.60
N ILE A 292 -36.85 28.18 -20.43
CA ILE A 292 -37.24 29.52 -19.98
C ILE A 292 -38.75 29.66 -20.12
N MET A 293 -39.45 29.92 -19.02
CA MET A 293 -40.85 30.32 -19.06
C MET A 293 -40.98 31.83 -18.83
N ARG A 294 -41.78 32.50 -19.67
CA ARG A 294 -42.13 33.92 -19.53
C ARG A 294 -43.63 34.09 -19.61
N ASP A 295 -44.14 34.96 -18.75
CA ASP A 295 -45.52 35.43 -18.82
C ASP A 295 -45.53 36.86 -19.32
N THR A 296 -46.45 37.20 -20.22
CA THR A 296 -46.67 38.57 -20.67
C THR A 296 -48.15 38.88 -20.83
N ILE A 297 -48.50 40.14 -20.54
CA ILE A 297 -49.83 40.68 -20.77
C ILE A 297 -49.73 41.67 -21.93
N LEU A 298 -50.54 41.46 -22.97
CA LEU A 298 -50.63 42.36 -24.11
C LEU A 298 -51.86 43.26 -23.99
N CYS A 299 -51.73 44.53 -24.38
CA CYS A 299 -52.89 45.38 -24.62
C CYS A 299 -53.56 44.98 -25.94
N GLU A 300 -54.88 45.03 -25.98
CA GLU A 300 -55.65 44.74 -27.20
C GLU A 300 -55.12 45.55 -28.40
N GLY A 301 -54.79 44.84 -29.49
CA GLY A 301 -54.27 45.45 -30.72
C GLY A 301 -52.78 45.82 -30.73
N GLN A 302 -52.00 45.42 -29.73
CA GLN A 302 -50.53 45.65 -29.70
C GLN A 302 -49.77 44.31 -29.83
N PRO A 303 -49.26 43.96 -31.03
CA PRO A 303 -48.53 42.72 -31.24
C PRO A 303 -47.12 42.75 -30.63
N ILE A 304 -46.59 41.58 -30.29
CA ILE A 304 -45.17 41.36 -29.98
C ILE A 304 -44.55 40.34 -30.93
N LEU A 305 -43.23 40.39 -31.05
CA LEU A 305 -42.45 39.39 -31.77
C LEU A 305 -41.96 38.31 -30.78
N PHE A 306 -42.17 37.04 -31.11
CA PHE A 306 -41.60 35.90 -30.41
C PHE A 306 -40.91 34.99 -31.43
N GLY A 307 -39.58 35.01 -31.47
CA GLY A 307 -38.81 34.39 -32.55
C GLY A 307 -39.10 35.04 -33.90
N VAL A 308 -39.61 34.25 -34.85
CA VAL A 308 -40.07 34.73 -36.17
C VAL A 308 -41.57 35.01 -36.22
N ASP A 309 -42.30 34.63 -35.18
CA ASP A 309 -43.76 34.72 -35.13
C ASP A 309 -44.22 36.05 -34.54
N THR A 310 -45.34 36.56 -35.07
CA THR A 310 -46.02 37.76 -34.55
C THR A 310 -47.23 37.34 -33.72
N ILE A 311 -47.19 37.62 -32.43
CA ILE A 311 -48.20 37.17 -31.47
C ILE A 311 -49.28 38.24 -31.26
N THR A 312 -50.54 37.84 -31.47
CA THR A 312 -51.72 38.73 -31.37
C THR A 312 -52.87 38.14 -30.58
N GLN A 313 -52.77 36.88 -30.15
CA GLN A 313 -53.83 36.15 -29.45
C GLN A 313 -53.30 35.60 -28.11
N PRO A 314 -54.17 35.38 -27.11
CA PRO A 314 -53.76 34.73 -25.87
C PRO A 314 -53.46 33.25 -26.14
N GLY A 315 -52.49 32.68 -25.40
CA GLY A 315 -52.10 31.30 -25.60
C GLY A 315 -50.72 30.97 -25.04
N ILE A 316 -50.31 29.72 -25.22
CA ILE A 316 -48.97 29.22 -24.90
C ILE A 316 -48.21 29.05 -26.21
N TYR A 317 -47.10 29.77 -26.35
CA TYR A 317 -46.22 29.72 -27.51
C TYR A 317 -44.90 29.08 -27.11
N ILE A 318 -44.39 28.16 -27.93
CA ILE A 318 -43.18 27.39 -27.64
C ILE A 318 -42.21 27.58 -28.80
N ASP A 319 -40.95 27.91 -28.49
CA ASP A 319 -39.84 27.95 -29.42
C ASP A 319 -38.67 27.12 -28.87
N THR A 320 -37.85 26.56 -29.76
CA THR A 320 -36.69 25.76 -29.40
C THR A 320 -35.43 26.38 -29.97
N LEU A 321 -34.46 26.67 -29.11
CA LEU A 321 -33.14 27.16 -29.52
C LEU A 321 -32.10 26.05 -29.37
N VAL A 322 -31.18 25.98 -30.33
CA VAL A 322 -30.03 25.06 -30.26
C VAL A 322 -28.78 25.89 -30.05
N SER A 323 -28.02 25.59 -29.01
CA SER A 323 -26.73 26.24 -28.77
C SER A 323 -25.70 25.82 -29.81
N VAL A 324 -24.57 26.54 -29.88
CA VAL A 324 -23.43 26.15 -30.72
C VAL A 324 -22.87 24.77 -30.36
N ASP A 325 -23.07 24.34 -29.11
CA ASP A 325 -22.65 23.05 -28.57
C ASP A 325 -23.71 21.94 -28.73
N GLY A 326 -24.83 22.25 -29.39
CA GLY A 326 -25.89 21.28 -29.70
C GLY A 326 -26.91 21.03 -28.59
N CYS A 327 -26.87 21.79 -27.49
CA CYS A 327 -27.88 21.70 -26.42
C CYS A 327 -29.19 22.37 -26.83
N PHE A 328 -30.32 21.74 -26.53
CA PHE A 328 -31.65 22.29 -26.79
C PHE A 328 -32.15 23.11 -25.59
N SER A 329 -32.68 24.30 -25.83
CA SER A 329 -33.44 25.10 -24.84
C SER A 329 -34.88 25.23 -25.32
N ILE A 330 -35.86 25.06 -24.43
CA ILE A 330 -37.27 25.32 -24.73
C ILE A 330 -37.67 26.66 -24.11
N ILE A 331 -38.12 27.61 -24.93
CA ILE A 331 -38.69 28.87 -24.47
C ILE A 331 -40.20 28.77 -24.57
N GLN A 332 -40.89 28.95 -23.45
CA GLN A 332 -42.35 29.03 -23.38
C GLN A 332 -42.78 30.46 -23.04
N LEU A 333 -43.67 31.02 -23.86
CA LEU A 333 -44.30 32.31 -23.63
C LEU A 333 -45.80 32.10 -23.37
N ASN A 334 -46.27 32.44 -22.17
CA ASN A 334 -47.69 32.49 -21.85
C ASN A 334 -48.20 33.91 -22.07
N VAL A 335 -49.21 34.07 -22.91
CA VAL A 335 -49.77 35.37 -23.29
C VAL A 335 -51.20 35.50 -22.79
N GLU A 336 -51.44 36.56 -22.02
CA GLU A 336 -52.78 37.05 -21.66
C GLU A 336 -53.06 38.39 -22.38
N ILE A 337 -54.32 38.69 -22.67
CA ILE A 337 -54.72 39.98 -23.24
C ILE A 337 -55.52 40.76 -22.20
N GLN A 338 -55.08 41.99 -21.94
CA GLN A 338 -55.81 42.96 -21.15
C GLN A 338 -56.61 43.89 -22.06
N ASN A 339 -57.93 43.81 -21.92
CA ASN A 339 -58.85 44.73 -22.59
C ASN A 339 -58.77 46.12 -21.93
N SER A 340 -58.82 47.19 -22.74
CA SER A 340 -58.84 48.56 -22.22
C SER A 340 -60.15 48.83 -21.48
N ILE A 341 -60.04 49.34 -20.24
CA ILE A 341 -61.19 49.80 -19.46
C ILE A 341 -61.50 51.25 -19.87
N SER A 342 -62.69 51.48 -20.44
CA SER A 342 -63.17 52.82 -20.76
C SER A 342 -63.57 53.57 -19.48
N LEU A 343 -62.77 54.56 -19.06
CA LEU A 343 -63.12 55.45 -17.96
C LEU A 343 -64.02 56.60 -18.47
N LEU A 344 -65.32 56.50 -18.21
CA LEU A 344 -66.33 57.48 -18.66
C LEU A 344 -66.37 58.78 -17.83
N GLY A 345 -65.41 58.97 -16.91
CA GLY A 345 -65.36 60.10 -15.98
C GLY A 345 -66.18 59.86 -14.70
N PRO A 346 -66.15 60.80 -13.74
CA PRO A 346 -66.93 60.71 -12.51
C PRO A 346 -68.43 60.91 -12.78
N ASP A 347 -69.27 60.32 -11.92
CA ASP A 347 -70.71 60.56 -11.94
C ASP A 347 -71.01 62.07 -11.85
N GLN A 348 -71.89 62.55 -12.72
CA GLN A 348 -72.33 63.95 -12.71
C GLN A 348 -73.76 64.04 -12.20
N THR A 349 -73.99 64.92 -11.23
CA THR A 349 -75.35 65.30 -10.80
C THR A 349 -75.77 66.55 -11.56
N ILE A 350 -76.89 66.47 -12.28
CA ILE A 350 -77.48 67.59 -13.01
C ILE A 350 -78.90 67.89 -12.51
N CYS A 351 -79.29 69.16 -12.48
CA CYS A 351 -80.65 69.57 -12.15
C CYS A 351 -81.51 69.58 -13.43
N PHE A 352 -82.77 69.13 -13.32
CA PHE A 352 -83.66 68.79 -14.44
C PHE A 352 -83.95 69.94 -15.44
N GLU A 353 -83.63 71.20 -15.11
CA GLU A 353 -84.13 72.35 -15.87
C GLU A 353 -83.08 73.23 -16.56
N GLU A 354 -81.78 72.89 -16.52
CA GLU A 354 -80.75 73.79 -17.09
C GLU A 354 -79.94 73.22 -18.26
N THR A 355 -79.84 71.89 -18.45
CA THR A 355 -79.14 71.30 -19.62
C THR A 355 -79.66 69.90 -19.98
N PRO A 356 -80.26 69.66 -21.18
CA PRO A 356 -80.79 68.35 -21.55
C PRO A 356 -79.73 67.33 -22.00
N ASN A 357 -78.48 67.77 -22.22
CA ASN A 357 -77.39 66.95 -22.77
C ASN A 357 -76.17 66.95 -21.84
N ILE A 358 -75.69 65.77 -21.44
CA ILE A 358 -74.44 65.61 -20.70
C ILE A 358 -73.30 65.42 -21.70
N PRO A 359 -72.26 66.27 -21.72
CA PRO A 359 -71.07 66.02 -22.53
C PRO A 359 -70.25 64.87 -21.95
N LEU A 360 -69.99 63.85 -22.76
CA LEU A 360 -69.09 62.75 -22.45
C LEU A 360 -67.69 63.12 -22.92
N ARG A 361 -66.73 63.13 -22.00
CA ARG A 361 -65.31 63.28 -22.33
C ARG A 361 -64.58 62.02 -21.90
N VAL A 362 -64.13 61.24 -22.89
CA VAL A 362 -63.21 60.13 -22.67
C VAL A 362 -61.81 60.65 -22.91
N LEU A 363 -60.96 60.58 -21.89
CA LEU A 363 -59.57 61.03 -22.00
C LEU A 363 -58.82 60.10 -22.96
N GLY A 364 -58.12 60.67 -23.95
CA GLY A 364 -57.23 59.94 -24.85
C GLY A 364 -57.84 59.45 -26.17
N TYR A 365 -59.07 59.83 -26.50
CA TYR A 365 -59.73 59.47 -27.76
C TYR A 365 -60.32 60.72 -28.44
N ASP A 366 -60.19 60.80 -29.77
CA ASP A 366 -60.61 61.96 -30.56
C ASP A 366 -62.10 61.94 -30.96
N SER A 367 -62.80 60.81 -30.74
CA SER A 367 -64.24 60.71 -31.02
C SER A 367 -64.91 59.54 -30.28
N LEU A 368 -66.21 59.68 -30.02
CA LEU A 368 -67.08 58.62 -29.49
C LEU A 368 -68.00 58.08 -30.60
N ILE A 369 -68.16 56.76 -30.65
CA ILE A 369 -69.12 56.09 -31.52
C ILE A 369 -70.07 55.28 -30.64
N TRP A 370 -71.36 55.60 -30.71
CA TRP A 370 -72.42 54.84 -30.03
C TRP A 370 -72.66 53.52 -30.76
N PHE A 371 -73.24 52.54 -30.06
CA PHE A 371 -73.59 51.23 -30.66
C PHE A 371 -74.54 51.34 -31.86
N ASP A 372 -75.30 52.43 -31.98
CA ASP A 372 -76.17 52.72 -33.12
C ASP A 372 -75.46 53.50 -34.25
N GLY A 373 -74.14 53.66 -34.16
CA GLY A 373 -73.29 54.32 -35.15
C GLY A 373 -73.27 55.85 -35.05
N ARG A 374 -74.01 56.46 -34.11
CA ARG A 374 -73.98 57.92 -33.92
C ARG A 374 -72.61 58.36 -33.39
N ARG A 375 -72.14 59.53 -33.86
CA ARG A 375 -70.88 60.16 -33.44
C ARG A 375 -71.12 61.43 -32.65
N GLN A 376 -71.86 61.31 -31.56
CA GLN A 376 -72.21 62.45 -30.71
C GLN A 376 -71.49 62.31 -29.37
N GLU A 377 -70.89 63.40 -28.89
CA GLU A 377 -70.19 63.45 -27.59
C GLU A 377 -71.12 63.85 -26.44
N THR A 378 -72.43 63.64 -26.61
CA THR A 378 -73.43 63.99 -25.61
C THR A 378 -74.47 62.89 -25.47
N ILE A 379 -74.94 62.65 -24.25
CA ILE A 379 -76.13 61.83 -23.99
C ILE A 379 -77.29 62.73 -23.55
N ALA A 380 -78.47 62.53 -24.15
CA ALA A 380 -79.69 63.24 -23.77
C ALA A 380 -80.35 62.54 -22.58
N VAL A 381 -80.64 63.28 -21.51
CA VAL A 381 -81.31 62.74 -20.32
C VAL A 381 -82.77 63.17 -20.36
N SER A 382 -83.68 62.23 -20.67
CA SER A 382 -85.11 62.53 -20.84
C SER A 382 -85.97 62.20 -19.62
N THR A 383 -85.42 61.53 -18.61
CA THR A 383 -86.13 61.10 -17.40
C THR A 383 -85.17 61.10 -16.20
N PRO A 384 -85.59 61.56 -15.00
CA PRO A 384 -84.78 61.42 -13.80
C PRO A 384 -84.47 59.94 -13.52
N GLY A 385 -83.21 59.64 -13.21
CA GLY A 385 -82.71 58.31 -12.85
C GLY A 385 -82.23 58.28 -11.41
#